data_AF-M9R158-F1
#
_entry.id   AF-M9R158-F1
#
_cell.length_a   1.000
_cell.length_b   1.000
_cell.length_c   1.000
_cell.angle_alpha   90.00
_cell.angle_beta   90.00
_cell.angle_gamma   90.00
#
_symmetry.space_group_name_H-M   'P 1'
#
loop_
_entity.id
_entity.type
_entity.pdbx_description
1 polymer ?
#
loop_
_entity_poly.entity_id
_entity_poly.type
_entity_poly.pdbx_seq_one_letter_code
_entity_poly.pdbx_strand_id
1 'polypeptide(L)'
;MQNWASKFAIALALAATQAAATPPQVITVKDALFARTDDTLFLLRTVQDNHGMHSIQQTDTLVVSRSLIGGDDRGFQIVARVIDHGTFTEPRVELLPVAAPINPHALFADFGAWPIASYAPRTDTYTTFTQDGLTLDFYGKIYSLSLNDITLRMENTLQATRAAAPMRRVGTALSGPDEFDPALFDLLRDCAVTETQLLYDLDEDPALAQLTCGVDNDTRSVTLWFVVPRVAPEVAQ
;
A
#
# COMPACT_ATOMS: atom_id res chain seq x y z
N MET A 1 2.54 47.17 46.41
CA MET A 1 3.32 47.00 45.16
C MET A 1 3.48 45.50 44.94
N GLN A 2 2.53 44.89 44.24
CA GLN A 2 2.29 43.44 44.24
C GLN A 2 1.96 42.96 42.82
N ASN A 3 2.49 41.78 42.50
CA ASN A 3 1.98 40.83 41.49
C ASN A 3 2.29 41.03 40.00
N TRP A 4 3.40 41.70 39.63
CA TRP A 4 3.79 41.79 38.22
C TRP A 4 4.84 40.73 37.83
N ALA A 5 5.79 40.43 38.72
CA ALA A 5 6.81 39.40 38.48
C ALA A 5 6.22 37.99 38.36
N SER A 6 5.17 37.67 39.13
CA SER A 6 4.53 36.35 39.14
C SER A 6 3.74 36.06 37.86
N LYS A 7 3.24 37.09 37.17
CA LYS A 7 2.48 36.95 35.92
C LYS A 7 3.38 36.71 34.70
N PHE A 8 4.61 37.20 34.72
CA PHE A 8 5.59 36.97 33.66
C PHE A 8 6.13 35.53 33.65
N ALA A 9 6.29 34.92 34.83
CA ALA A 9 6.79 33.54 34.94
C ALA A 9 5.80 32.49 34.39
N ILE A 10 4.49 32.74 34.50
CA ILE A 10 3.46 31.82 33.97
C ILE A 10 3.35 31.90 32.44
N ALA A 11 3.61 33.08 31.86
CA ALA A 11 3.59 33.25 30.40
C ALA A 11 4.77 32.56 29.68
N LEU A 12 5.95 32.49 30.31
CA LEU A 12 7.10 31.75 29.75
C LEU A 12 6.97 30.22 29.91
N ALA A 13 6.25 29.73 30.92
CA ALA A 13 6.03 28.29 31.09
C ALA A 13 5.03 27.69 30.08
N LEU A 14 4.15 28.51 29.49
CA LEU A 14 3.16 28.09 28.49
C LEU A 14 3.69 28.15 27.03
N ALA A 15 4.86 28.74 26.81
CA ALA A 15 5.50 28.83 25.49
C ALA A 15 6.48 27.67 25.21
N ALA A 16 6.65 26.73 26.15
CA ALA A 16 7.33 25.47 25.91
C ALA A 16 6.36 24.48 25.24
N THR A 17 5.77 24.85 24.10
CA THR A 17 5.30 23.82 23.16
C THR A 17 6.57 23.09 22.74
N GLN A 18 6.73 21.86 23.24
CA GLN A 18 7.80 20.97 22.83
C GLN A 18 7.80 20.96 21.31
N ALA A 19 8.78 21.59 20.69
CA ALA A 19 9.09 21.30 19.30
C ALA A 19 9.34 19.79 19.30
N ALA A 20 8.40 19.02 18.74
CA ALA A 20 8.55 17.58 18.61
C ALA A 20 9.80 17.39 17.76
N ALA A 21 10.92 17.09 18.40
CA ALA A 21 12.23 17.03 17.77
C ALA A 21 12.35 15.82 16.82
N THR A 22 11.36 14.93 16.84
CA THR A 22 11.23 13.76 15.97
C THR A 22 9.97 13.89 15.13
N PRO A 23 10.06 13.75 13.79
CA PRO A 23 8.89 13.77 12.92
C PRO A 23 7.98 12.56 13.20
N PRO A 24 6.70 12.63 12.81
CA PRO A 24 5.85 11.46 12.85
C PRO A 24 6.41 10.34 11.95
N GLN A 25 6.10 9.09 12.31
CA GLN A 25 6.38 7.96 11.43
C GLN A 25 5.49 8.06 10.19
N VAL A 26 6.12 8.03 9.02
CA VAL A 26 5.48 8.06 7.71
C VAL A 26 5.70 6.71 7.04
N ILE A 27 4.59 6.05 6.66
CA ILE A 27 4.60 4.76 6.00
C ILE A 27 3.82 4.85 4.69
N THR A 28 4.46 4.46 3.59
CA THR A 28 3.84 4.38 2.27
C THR A 28 3.92 2.96 1.74
N VAL A 29 2.80 2.40 1.29
CA VAL A 29 2.75 1.11 0.58
C VAL A 29 2.22 1.37 -0.82
N LYS A 30 2.92 0.89 -1.85
CA LYS A 30 2.52 1.10 -3.24
C LYS A 30 2.69 -0.15 -4.08
N ASP A 31 1.61 -0.56 -4.74
CA ASP A 31 1.61 -1.60 -5.75
C ASP A 31 1.83 -1.03 -7.16
N ALA A 32 2.62 -1.75 -7.94
CA ALA A 32 2.72 -1.60 -9.38
C ALA A 32 2.38 -2.95 -10.05
N LEU A 33 1.55 -2.92 -11.09
CA LEU A 33 1.34 -4.07 -11.97
C LEU A 33 2.66 -4.45 -12.64
N PHE A 34 3.01 -5.74 -12.64
CA PHE A 34 4.29 -6.19 -13.17
C PHE A 34 4.12 -7.28 -14.23
N ALA A 35 3.54 -8.42 -13.84
CA ALA A 35 3.36 -9.56 -14.72
C ALA A 35 2.11 -10.35 -14.35
N ARG A 36 1.70 -11.30 -15.20
CA ARG A 36 0.64 -12.25 -14.87
C ARG A 36 0.86 -13.61 -15.55
N THR A 37 0.18 -14.63 -15.06
CA THR A 37 -0.16 -15.87 -15.76
C THR A 37 -1.66 -15.87 -16.11
N ASP A 38 -2.19 -17.02 -16.54
CA ASP A 38 -3.62 -17.24 -16.72
C ASP A 38 -4.40 -17.02 -15.40
N ASP A 39 -3.81 -17.35 -14.25
CA ASP A 39 -4.50 -17.46 -12.97
C ASP A 39 -3.91 -16.60 -11.85
N THR A 40 -2.76 -15.96 -12.08
CA THR A 40 -2.00 -15.23 -11.07
C THR A 40 -1.57 -13.86 -11.59
N LEU A 41 -1.84 -12.84 -10.79
CA LEU A 41 -1.33 -11.49 -10.93
C LEU A 41 -0.06 -11.33 -10.08
N PHE A 42 1.01 -10.83 -10.66
CA PHE A 42 2.23 -10.47 -9.95
C PHE A 42 2.34 -8.95 -9.84
N LEU A 43 2.47 -8.47 -8.60
CA LEU A 43 2.62 -7.06 -8.26
C LEU A 43 4.02 -6.82 -7.71
N LEU A 44 4.62 -5.68 -8.06
CA LEU A 44 5.75 -5.13 -7.32
C LEU A 44 5.23 -4.18 -6.25
N ARG A 45 5.35 -4.60 -4.99
CA ARG A 45 4.99 -3.79 -3.83
C ARG A 45 6.23 -3.10 -3.27
N THR A 46 6.15 -1.80 -3.10
CA THR A 46 7.16 -1.01 -2.37
C THR A 46 6.58 -0.56 -1.05
N VAL A 47 7.31 -0.81 0.05
CA VAL A 47 7.00 -0.29 1.39
C VAL A 47 8.10 0.67 1.80
N GLN A 48 7.71 1.89 2.12
CA GLN A 48 8.60 2.96 2.56
C GLN A 48 8.25 3.33 3.99
N ASP A 49 9.25 3.37 4.87
CA ASP A 49 9.10 3.71 6.29
C ASP A 49 10.23 4.67 6.71
N ASN A 50 9.89 5.86 7.23
CA ASN A 50 10.90 6.82 7.72
C ASN A 50 11.32 6.56 9.17
N HIS A 51 10.72 5.59 9.86
CA HIS A 51 10.97 5.26 11.27
C HIS A 51 10.81 6.44 12.25
N GLY A 52 10.01 7.45 11.92
CA GLY A 52 9.88 8.67 12.73
C GLY A 52 11.16 9.51 12.75
N MET A 53 11.96 9.45 11.69
CA MET A 53 13.21 10.18 11.55
C MET A 53 13.23 11.02 10.26
N HIS A 54 13.91 12.17 10.29
CA HIS A 54 13.92 13.10 9.16
C HIS A 54 14.76 12.62 7.97
N SER A 55 15.83 11.87 8.24
CA SER A 55 16.85 11.54 7.25
C SER A 55 16.96 10.05 6.94
N ILE A 56 16.20 9.21 7.65
CA ILE A 56 16.24 7.76 7.48
C ILE A 56 15.00 7.33 6.71
N GLN A 57 15.21 6.47 5.72
CA GLN A 57 14.16 5.88 4.92
C GLN A 57 14.51 4.41 4.65
N GLN A 58 13.75 3.48 5.22
CA GLN A 58 13.77 2.10 4.78
C GLN A 58 12.83 1.95 3.58
N THR A 59 13.27 1.19 2.58
CA THR A 59 12.50 0.79 1.42
C THR A 59 12.60 -0.72 1.25
N ASP A 60 11.46 -1.39 1.32
CA ASP A 60 11.31 -2.81 1.02
C ASP A 60 10.59 -2.98 -0.31
N THR A 61 11.14 -3.82 -1.18
CA THR A 61 10.50 -4.20 -2.44
C THR A 61 10.15 -5.68 -2.38
N LEU A 62 8.90 -6.02 -2.70
CA LEU A 62 8.38 -7.37 -2.69
C LEU A 62 7.70 -7.70 -4.01
N VAL A 63 7.76 -8.97 -4.40
CA VAL A 63 6.80 -9.56 -5.33
C VAL A 63 5.62 -10.07 -4.51
N VAL A 64 4.41 -9.63 -4.87
CA VAL A 64 3.16 -10.18 -4.36
C VAL A 64 2.52 -11.00 -5.46
N SER A 65 2.23 -12.27 -5.17
CA SER A 65 1.50 -13.17 -6.07
C SER A 65 0.04 -13.22 -5.64
N ARG A 66 -0.89 -12.91 -6.55
CA ARG A 66 -2.32 -12.79 -6.25
C ARG A 66 -3.17 -13.60 -7.21
N SER A 67 -4.17 -14.30 -6.71
CA SER A 67 -5.12 -15.05 -7.55
C SER A 67 -5.96 -14.12 -8.42
N LEU A 68 -6.08 -14.39 -9.73
CA LEU A 68 -7.01 -13.69 -10.62
C LEU A 68 -8.45 -14.18 -10.48
N ILE A 69 -8.68 -15.38 -9.97
CA ILE A 69 -10.04 -15.92 -9.76
C ILE A 69 -10.71 -15.27 -8.54
N GLY A 70 -9.96 -15.19 -7.44
CA GLY A 70 -10.48 -14.79 -6.13
C GLY A 70 -9.92 -13.46 -5.63
N GLY A 71 -8.77 -13.00 -6.12
CA GLY A 71 -8.12 -11.79 -5.60
C GLY A 71 -7.30 -11.99 -4.31
N ASP A 72 -7.21 -13.21 -3.78
CA ASP A 72 -6.42 -13.51 -2.59
C ASP A 72 -4.92 -13.55 -2.88
N ASP A 73 -4.11 -13.08 -1.92
CA ASP A 73 -2.66 -13.18 -1.99
C ASP A 73 -2.20 -14.62 -1.71
N ARG A 74 -1.40 -15.17 -2.63
CA ARG A 74 -0.81 -16.50 -2.58
C ARG A 74 0.61 -16.51 -2.00
N GLY A 75 1.31 -15.37 -2.06
CA GLY A 75 2.68 -15.29 -1.57
C GLY A 75 3.29 -13.90 -1.63
N PHE A 76 4.29 -13.70 -0.76
CA PHE A 76 5.08 -12.48 -0.63
C PHE A 76 6.55 -12.87 -0.61
N GLN A 77 7.34 -12.32 -1.53
CA GLN A 77 8.78 -12.60 -1.62
C GLN A 77 9.56 -11.30 -1.71
N ILE A 78 10.55 -11.13 -0.85
CA ILE A 78 11.36 -9.90 -0.87
C ILE A 78 12.30 -9.94 -2.07
N VAL A 79 12.33 -8.85 -2.82
CA VAL A 79 13.31 -8.58 -3.87
C VAL A 79 14.54 -7.94 -3.26
N ALA A 80 14.34 -6.85 -2.51
CA ALA A 80 15.43 -6.10 -1.89
C ALA A 80 14.92 -5.32 -0.66
N ARG A 81 15.87 -4.98 0.21
CA ARG A 81 15.67 -4.09 1.36
C ARG A 81 16.81 -3.08 1.39
N VAL A 82 16.48 -1.80 1.36
CA VAL A 82 17.44 -0.71 1.33
C VAL A 82 17.14 0.26 2.46
N ILE A 83 18.17 0.77 3.13
CA ILE A 83 18.08 1.92 4.04
C ILE A 83 18.88 3.08 3.43
N ASP A 84 18.26 4.23 3.25
CA ASP A 84 18.96 5.51 3.10
C ASP A 84 19.07 6.12 4.51
N HIS A 85 20.30 6.29 4.99
CA HIS A 85 20.63 6.90 6.29
C HIS A 85 20.71 8.43 6.23
N GLY A 86 20.55 9.00 5.05
CA GLY A 86 20.57 10.43 4.79
C GLY A 86 21.96 10.97 4.40
N THR A 87 21.97 12.21 3.91
CA THR A 87 23.12 12.85 3.23
C THR A 87 24.42 12.91 4.05
N PHE A 88 24.34 12.85 5.38
CA PHE A 88 25.49 13.06 6.28
C PHE A 88 26.00 11.78 6.96
N THR A 89 25.47 10.62 6.57
CA THR A 89 25.85 9.31 7.13
C THR A 89 26.63 8.51 6.10
N GLU A 90 27.65 7.75 6.54
CA GLU A 90 28.41 6.83 5.69
C GLU A 90 28.34 5.39 6.24
N PRO A 91 27.91 4.39 5.44
CA PRO A 91 27.41 4.54 4.08
C PRO A 91 26.07 5.29 4.06
N ARG A 92 25.87 6.15 3.06
CA ARG A 92 24.57 6.83 2.89
C ARG A 92 23.46 5.81 2.64
N VAL A 93 23.69 4.87 1.73
CA VAL A 93 22.72 3.84 1.35
C VAL A 93 23.30 2.47 1.68
N GLU A 94 22.50 1.65 2.34
CA GLU A 94 22.85 0.30 2.73
C GLU A 94 21.82 -0.70 2.18
N LEU A 95 22.30 -1.69 1.43
CA LEU A 95 21.50 -2.85 1.03
C LEU A 95 21.56 -3.88 2.15
N LEU A 96 20.44 -4.13 2.80
CA LEU A 96 20.38 -5.11 3.88
C LEU A 96 20.20 -6.53 3.34
N PRO A 97 20.82 -7.54 3.97
CA PRO A 97 20.62 -8.93 3.60
C PRO A 97 19.16 -9.35 3.87
N VAL A 98 18.57 -10.01 2.88
CA VAL A 98 17.24 -10.62 2.97
C VAL A 98 17.36 -12.11 2.73
N ALA A 99 16.51 -12.90 3.37
CA ALA A 99 16.51 -14.35 3.18
C ALA A 99 15.92 -14.67 1.80
N ALA A 100 16.70 -15.35 0.94
CA ALA A 100 16.28 -15.80 -0.39
C ALA A 100 15.66 -14.68 -1.25
N PRO A 101 16.41 -13.62 -1.61
CA PRO A 101 15.91 -12.59 -2.51
C PRO A 101 15.50 -13.19 -3.85
N ILE A 102 14.34 -12.78 -4.37
CA ILE A 102 13.92 -13.16 -5.72
C ILE A 102 14.31 -12.06 -6.72
N ASN A 103 14.77 -12.47 -7.90
CA ASN A 103 14.78 -11.58 -9.06
C ASN A 103 13.38 -11.55 -9.67
N PRO A 104 12.64 -10.43 -9.67
CA PRO A 104 11.28 -10.39 -10.20
C PRO A 104 11.22 -10.77 -11.69
N HIS A 105 12.28 -10.54 -12.46
CA HIS A 105 12.31 -10.96 -13.87
C HIS A 105 12.45 -12.48 -14.06
N ALA A 106 12.80 -13.24 -13.02
CA ALA A 106 12.79 -14.70 -13.09
C ALA A 106 11.37 -15.25 -13.26
N LEU A 107 10.34 -14.49 -12.86
CA LEU A 107 8.93 -14.89 -12.97
C LEU A 107 8.52 -15.25 -14.40
N PHE A 108 9.08 -14.58 -15.41
CA PHE A 108 8.78 -14.85 -16.81
C PHE A 108 9.22 -16.25 -17.25
N ALA A 109 10.38 -16.70 -16.76
CA ALA A 109 10.92 -18.02 -17.09
C ALA A 109 10.36 -19.11 -16.17
N ASP A 110 10.30 -18.85 -14.86
CA ASP A 110 10.00 -19.86 -13.85
C ASP A 110 8.50 -20.16 -13.76
N PHE A 111 7.64 -19.17 -14.03
CA PHE A 111 6.18 -19.30 -13.95
C PHE A 111 5.49 -19.15 -15.31
N GLY A 112 6.25 -18.97 -16.39
CA GLY A 112 5.68 -18.68 -17.72
C GLY A 112 4.85 -17.39 -17.73
N ALA A 113 5.15 -16.45 -16.84
CA ALA A 113 4.44 -15.18 -16.77
C ALA A 113 4.70 -14.33 -18.03
N TRP A 114 3.81 -13.40 -18.30
CA TRP A 114 3.99 -12.35 -19.31
C TRP A 114 3.82 -10.96 -18.70
N PRO A 115 4.48 -9.94 -19.27
CA PRO A 115 4.32 -8.57 -18.78
C PRO A 115 2.89 -8.11 -18.95
N ILE A 116 2.38 -7.35 -17.98
CA ILE A 116 1.10 -6.67 -18.13
C ILE A 116 1.34 -5.48 -19.03
N ALA A 117 0.75 -5.51 -20.23
CA ALA A 117 0.76 -4.33 -21.08
C ALA A 117 -0.03 -3.23 -20.38
N SER A 118 0.62 -2.06 -20.20
CA SER A 118 -0.10 -0.81 -19.91
C SER A 118 -0.92 -0.48 -21.15
N TYR A 119 -2.17 -0.95 -21.17
CA TYR A 119 -3.14 -0.44 -22.13
C TYR A 119 -3.53 0.95 -21.63
N ALA A 120 -3.54 1.93 -22.54
CA ALA A 120 -3.99 3.28 -22.19
C ALA A 120 -5.37 3.18 -21.51
N PRO A 121 -5.56 3.85 -20.35
CA PRO A 121 -6.83 3.81 -19.65
C PRO A 121 -7.92 4.25 -20.61
N ARG A 122 -8.87 3.35 -20.88
CA ARG A 122 -10.03 3.69 -21.70
C ARG A 122 -10.97 4.51 -20.84
N THR A 123 -11.45 5.62 -21.38
CA THR A 123 -12.21 6.66 -20.67
C THR A 123 -13.65 6.27 -20.35
N ASP A 124 -14.12 5.12 -20.82
CA ASP A 124 -15.55 4.76 -20.82
C ASP A 124 -15.88 3.76 -19.69
N THR A 125 -15.25 3.91 -18.54
CA THR A 125 -15.52 3.09 -17.35
C THR A 125 -16.39 3.88 -16.38
N TYR A 126 -17.57 3.36 -16.04
CA TYR A 126 -18.31 3.87 -14.89
C TYR A 126 -17.81 3.20 -13.63
N THR A 127 -17.30 4.00 -12.68
CA THR A 127 -16.77 3.52 -11.41
C THR A 127 -17.57 4.11 -10.28
N THR A 128 -18.10 3.25 -9.42
CA THR A 128 -18.85 3.63 -8.22
C THR A 128 -18.22 2.96 -7.01
N PHE A 129 -17.88 3.73 -5.99
CA PHE A 129 -17.35 3.22 -4.71
C PHE A 129 -18.18 3.79 -3.56
N THR A 130 -18.99 2.94 -2.94
CA THR A 130 -19.99 3.30 -1.92
C THR A 130 -19.99 2.28 -0.78
N GLN A 131 -20.93 2.43 0.16
CA GLN A 131 -21.15 1.49 1.25
C GLN A 131 -21.42 0.04 0.81
N ASP A 132 -21.94 -0.16 -0.41
CA ASP A 132 -22.21 -1.49 -0.95
C ASP A 132 -20.92 -2.14 -1.51
N GLY A 133 -19.91 -1.33 -1.80
CA GLY A 133 -18.61 -1.75 -2.32
C GLY A 133 -18.20 -1.00 -3.57
N LEU A 134 -17.35 -1.65 -4.35
CA LEU A 134 -16.85 -1.17 -5.62
C LEU A 134 -17.62 -1.84 -6.76
N THR A 135 -18.11 -1.03 -7.69
CA THR A 135 -18.71 -1.48 -8.95
C THR A 135 -18.02 -0.80 -10.12
N LEU A 136 -17.63 -1.60 -11.12
CA LEU A 136 -17.06 -1.16 -12.38
C LEU A 136 -17.96 -1.62 -13.52
N ASP A 137 -18.29 -0.73 -14.44
CA ASP A 137 -18.95 -1.09 -15.71
C ASP A 137 -17.96 -0.84 -16.86
N PHE A 138 -17.56 -1.93 -17.50
CA PHE A 138 -16.81 -1.91 -18.75
C PHE A 138 -17.70 -2.40 -19.88
N TYR A 139 -18.26 -1.47 -20.66
CA TYR A 139 -19.05 -1.78 -21.87
C TYR A 139 -20.26 -2.70 -21.60
N GLY A 140 -20.97 -2.50 -20.49
CA GLY A 140 -22.11 -3.31 -20.07
C GLY A 140 -21.72 -4.60 -19.35
N LYS A 141 -20.42 -4.88 -19.18
CA LYS A 141 -19.94 -5.94 -18.29
C LYS A 141 -19.72 -5.34 -16.90
N ILE A 142 -20.50 -5.83 -15.93
CA ILE A 142 -20.44 -5.38 -14.54
C ILE A 142 -19.45 -6.25 -13.76
N TYR A 143 -18.57 -5.58 -13.02
CA TYR A 143 -17.65 -6.17 -12.07
C TYR A 143 -17.94 -5.57 -10.70
N SER A 144 -17.92 -6.37 -9.65
CA SER A 144 -18.14 -5.84 -8.32
C SER A 144 -17.33 -6.56 -7.25
N LEU A 145 -17.04 -5.81 -6.19
CA LEU A 145 -16.42 -6.33 -4.98
C LEU A 145 -17.07 -5.65 -3.78
N SER A 146 -17.56 -6.44 -2.83
CA SER A 146 -18.26 -5.87 -1.66
C SER A 146 -17.30 -5.06 -0.79
N LEU A 147 -17.82 -4.07 -0.05
CA LEU A 147 -16.99 -3.28 0.86
C LEU A 147 -16.29 -4.19 1.90
N ASN A 148 -17.00 -5.19 2.42
CA ASN A 148 -16.44 -6.15 3.37
C ASN A 148 -15.27 -6.95 2.80
N ASP A 149 -15.36 -7.38 1.54
CA ASP A 149 -14.26 -8.09 0.89
C ASP A 149 -13.06 -7.18 0.63
N ILE A 150 -13.29 -5.90 0.27
CA ILE A 150 -12.22 -4.90 0.12
C ILE A 150 -11.51 -4.70 1.46
N THR A 151 -12.25 -4.49 2.56
CA THR A 151 -11.70 -4.32 3.91
C THR A 151 -10.86 -5.52 4.31
N LEU A 152 -11.43 -6.72 4.23
CA LEU A 152 -10.74 -7.94 4.64
C LEU A 152 -9.46 -8.17 3.82
N ARG A 153 -9.51 -7.96 2.49
CA ARG A 153 -8.34 -8.10 1.63
C ARG A 153 -7.28 -7.04 1.90
N MET A 154 -7.67 -5.80 2.16
CA MET A 154 -6.75 -4.73 2.53
C MET A 154 -6.03 -5.05 3.84
N GLU A 155 -6.76 -5.44 4.88
CA GLU A 155 -6.18 -5.82 6.16
C GLU A 155 -5.23 -7.01 6.00
N ASN A 156 -5.68 -8.08 5.36
CA ASN A 156 -4.88 -9.30 5.17
C ASN A 156 -3.61 -9.02 4.35
N THR A 157 -3.71 -8.28 3.24
CA THR A 157 -2.56 -8.02 2.37
C THR A 157 -1.52 -7.15 3.06
N LEU A 158 -1.95 -6.16 3.85
CA LEU A 158 -1.07 -5.26 4.58
C LEU A 158 -0.42 -5.96 5.78
N GLN A 159 -1.17 -6.78 6.54
CA GLN A 159 -0.62 -7.60 7.61
C GLN A 159 0.40 -8.61 7.07
N ALA A 160 0.09 -9.30 5.97
CA ALA A 160 1.01 -10.24 5.34
C ALA A 160 2.26 -9.54 4.79
N THR A 161 2.12 -8.31 4.27
CA THR A 161 3.26 -7.48 3.86
C THR A 161 4.18 -7.18 5.05
N ARG A 162 3.64 -6.77 6.19
CA ARG A 162 4.44 -6.52 7.41
C ARG A 162 5.05 -7.79 7.98
N ALA A 163 4.37 -8.93 7.86
CA ALA A 163 4.95 -10.22 8.25
C ALA A 163 6.14 -10.62 7.35
N ALA A 164 6.03 -10.40 6.04
CA ALA A 164 7.09 -10.69 5.08
C ALA A 164 8.25 -9.69 5.18
N ALA A 165 7.97 -8.40 5.30
CA ALA A 165 8.92 -7.31 5.42
C ALA A 165 8.74 -6.55 6.75
N PRO A 166 9.14 -7.16 7.88
CA PRO A 166 8.99 -6.52 9.18
C PRO A 166 9.87 -5.28 9.28
N MET A 167 9.38 -4.27 10.00
CA MET A 167 10.14 -3.05 10.30
C MET A 167 11.47 -3.43 10.96
N ARG A 168 12.60 -2.90 10.42
CA ARG A 168 13.88 -2.99 11.13
C ARG A 168 14.01 -1.80 12.05
N ARG A 169 14.58 -2.03 13.23
CA ARG A 169 14.96 -0.93 14.11
C ARG A 169 16.27 -0.35 13.61
N VAL A 170 16.24 0.92 13.20
CA VAL A 170 17.42 1.67 12.77
C VAL A 170 17.78 2.65 13.88
N GLY A 171 19.02 2.58 14.37
CA GLY A 171 19.50 3.41 15.48
C GLY A 171 18.80 3.15 16.83
N THR A 172 18.79 4.16 17.70
CA THR A 172 18.14 4.13 19.03
C THR A 172 16.69 4.64 19.00
N ALA A 173 16.16 5.01 17.83
CA ALA A 173 15.00 5.88 17.68
C ALA A 173 13.63 5.19 17.75
N LEU A 174 13.55 3.91 18.12
CA LEU A 174 12.26 3.22 18.25
C LEU A 174 12.17 2.44 19.56
N SER A 175 11.77 3.13 20.61
CA SER A 175 11.31 2.52 21.87
C SER A 175 9.83 2.07 21.80
N GLY A 176 9.17 2.22 20.64
CA GLY A 176 7.73 1.98 20.47
C GLY A 176 7.36 0.72 19.66
N PRO A 177 6.09 0.28 19.74
CA PRO A 177 5.52 -0.72 18.83
C PRO A 177 5.42 -0.18 17.38
N ASP A 178 5.27 -1.08 16.41
CA ASP A 178 4.93 -0.69 15.03
C ASP A 178 3.57 0.01 15.03
N GLU A 179 3.53 1.29 14.65
CA GLU A 179 2.30 2.09 14.62
C GLU A 179 1.47 1.84 13.34
N PHE A 180 1.92 0.95 12.45
CA PHE A 180 1.16 0.58 11.27
C PHE A 180 0.04 -0.40 11.62
N ASP A 181 -1.18 0.12 11.71
CA ASP A 181 -2.38 -0.69 11.85
C ASP A 181 -3.28 -0.54 10.60
N PRO A 182 -3.38 -1.59 9.76
CA PRO A 182 -4.26 -1.62 8.59
C PRO A 182 -5.74 -1.37 8.91
N ALA A 183 -6.20 -1.65 10.13
CA ALA A 183 -7.61 -1.48 10.49
C ALA A 183 -8.00 -0.01 10.73
N LEU A 184 -7.05 0.93 10.64
CA LEU A 184 -7.30 2.35 10.84
C LEU A 184 -7.86 3.09 9.62
N PHE A 185 -7.81 2.47 8.43
CA PHE A 185 -8.36 3.08 7.22
C PHE A 185 -9.90 2.96 7.21
N ASP A 186 -10.59 4.10 7.24
CA ASP A 186 -12.01 4.14 6.89
C ASP A 186 -12.12 4.16 5.37
N LEU A 187 -12.40 3.01 4.75
CA LEU A 187 -12.36 2.87 3.30
C LEU A 187 -13.23 3.89 2.55
N LEU A 188 -14.37 4.32 3.10
CA LEU A 188 -15.27 5.24 2.40
C LEU A 188 -14.84 6.71 2.54
N ARG A 189 -14.11 7.03 3.61
CA ARG A 189 -13.63 8.38 3.88
C ARG A 189 -12.21 8.61 3.35
N ASP A 190 -11.36 7.61 3.53
CA ASP A 190 -9.91 7.71 3.40
C ASP A 190 -9.41 7.20 2.05
N CYS A 191 -10.23 6.46 1.30
CA CYS A 191 -9.82 5.84 0.04
C CYS A 191 -10.59 6.36 -1.19
N ALA A 192 -9.89 6.39 -2.32
CA ALA A 192 -10.46 6.66 -3.63
C ALA A 192 -9.96 5.63 -4.65
N VAL A 193 -10.81 5.33 -5.64
CA VAL A 193 -10.38 4.56 -6.82
C VAL A 193 -9.58 5.50 -7.73
N THR A 194 -8.29 5.24 -7.88
CA THR A 194 -7.37 6.09 -8.65
C THR A 194 -7.11 5.58 -10.07
N GLU A 195 -7.24 4.27 -10.28
CA GLU A 195 -7.03 3.66 -11.59
C GLU A 195 -7.92 2.41 -11.73
N THR A 196 -8.32 2.11 -12.96
CA THR A 196 -9.02 0.86 -13.28
C THR A 196 -8.43 0.30 -14.56
N GLN A 197 -8.37 -1.03 -14.65
CA GLN A 197 -7.84 -1.72 -15.82
C GLN A 197 -8.63 -3.00 -16.07
N LEU A 198 -9.05 -3.22 -17.31
CA LEU A 198 -9.56 -4.52 -17.72
C LEU A 198 -8.39 -5.34 -18.28
N LEU A 199 -8.28 -6.59 -17.83
CA LEU A 199 -7.39 -7.55 -18.46
C LEU A 199 -8.12 -8.11 -19.69
N TYR A 200 -7.49 -8.07 -20.87
CA TYR A 200 -8.13 -8.39 -22.16
C TYR A 200 -7.67 -9.72 -22.75
N ASP A 201 -6.91 -10.50 -21.98
CA ASP A 201 -6.28 -11.70 -22.51
C ASP A 201 -7.31 -12.85 -22.59
N LEU A 202 -8.31 -12.86 -21.70
CA LEU A 202 -9.37 -13.87 -21.63
C LEU A 202 -10.77 -13.24 -21.45
N ASP A 203 -11.82 -13.87 -21.99
CA ASP A 203 -13.20 -13.35 -21.92
C ASP A 203 -13.77 -13.23 -20.50
N GLU A 204 -13.27 -14.07 -19.60
CA GLU A 204 -13.62 -14.12 -18.17
C GLU A 204 -12.57 -13.47 -17.27
N ASP A 205 -11.65 -12.71 -17.85
CA ASP A 205 -10.68 -11.96 -17.07
C ASP A 205 -11.40 -10.99 -16.10
N PRO A 206 -10.94 -10.92 -14.84
CA PRO A 206 -11.46 -9.95 -13.90
C PRO A 206 -11.05 -8.53 -14.31
N ALA A 207 -11.76 -7.54 -13.76
CA ALA A 207 -11.27 -6.17 -13.77
C ALA A 207 -10.28 -5.97 -12.62
N LEU A 208 -9.43 -4.96 -12.75
CA LEU A 208 -8.52 -4.50 -11.72
C LEU A 208 -8.91 -3.07 -11.33
N ALA A 209 -8.83 -2.76 -10.05
CA ALA A 209 -8.98 -1.41 -9.53
C ALA A 209 -7.85 -1.07 -8.57
N GLN A 210 -7.30 0.11 -8.71
CA GLN A 210 -6.34 0.66 -7.75
C GLN A 210 -7.09 1.54 -6.77
N LEU A 211 -6.97 1.20 -5.48
CA LEU A 211 -7.43 2.03 -4.38
C LEU A 211 -6.23 2.73 -3.77
N THR A 212 -6.31 4.06 -3.67
CA THR A 212 -5.36 4.86 -2.90
C THR A 212 -6.05 5.39 -1.66
N CYS A 213 -5.50 5.04 -0.50
CA CYS A 213 -5.96 5.41 0.82
C CYS A 213 -4.94 6.30 1.52
N GLY A 214 -5.41 7.29 2.26
CA GLY A 214 -4.57 8.15 3.09
C GLY A 214 -5.29 8.58 4.36
N VAL A 215 -4.58 8.60 5.49
CA VAL A 215 -5.10 9.14 6.76
C VAL A 215 -4.45 10.51 7.01
N ASP A 216 -5.22 11.46 7.54
CA ASP A 216 -4.88 12.88 7.78
C ASP A 216 -3.39 13.15 8.09
N ASN A 217 -2.85 14.20 7.46
CA ASN A 217 -1.44 14.63 7.48
C ASN A 217 -0.44 13.71 6.76
N ASP A 218 -0.90 12.88 5.81
CA ASP A 218 -0.07 12.05 4.90
C ASP A 218 0.91 11.09 5.61
N THR A 219 0.67 10.80 6.89
CA THR A 219 1.54 9.91 7.68
C THR A 219 1.41 8.45 7.25
N ARG A 220 0.29 8.07 6.64
CA ARG A 220 0.07 6.72 6.13
C ARG A 220 -0.61 6.80 4.79
N SER A 221 0.02 6.23 3.77
CA SER A 221 -0.53 6.15 2.42
C SER A 221 -0.41 4.74 1.87
N VAL A 222 -1.49 4.25 1.29
CA VAL A 222 -1.58 2.88 0.78
C VAL A 222 -2.22 2.92 -0.61
N THR A 223 -1.47 2.56 -1.64
CA THR A 223 -1.94 2.40 -3.01
C THR A 223 -1.86 0.93 -3.37
N LEU A 224 -3.01 0.26 -3.46
CA LEU A 224 -3.09 -1.18 -3.72
C LEU A 224 -3.94 -1.46 -4.94
N TRP A 225 -3.51 -2.42 -5.75
CA TRP A 225 -4.38 -2.99 -6.77
C TRP A 225 -5.33 -3.99 -6.13
N PHE A 226 -6.51 -4.20 -6.70
CA PHE A 226 -7.51 -5.19 -6.30
C PHE A 226 -8.04 -5.90 -7.54
N VAL A 227 -8.29 -7.20 -7.40
CA VAL A 227 -8.99 -7.99 -8.41
C VAL A 227 -10.48 -7.92 -8.13
N VAL A 228 -11.24 -7.45 -9.12
CA VAL A 228 -12.69 -7.23 -9.05
C VAL A 228 -13.36 -8.26 -9.97
N PRO A 229 -14.01 -9.29 -9.42
CA PRO A 229 -14.62 -10.33 -10.22
C PRO A 229 -15.83 -9.82 -11.00
N ARG A 230 -16.11 -10.50 -12.12
CA ARG A 230 -17.29 -10.23 -12.94
C ARG A 230 -18.55 -10.70 -12.22
N VAL A 231 -19.60 -9.90 -12.26
CA VAL A 231 -20.93 -10.30 -11.79
C VAL A 231 -21.57 -11.17 -12.87
N ALA A 232 -22.00 -12.38 -12.50
CA ALA A 232 -22.76 -13.23 -13.40
C ALA A 232 -24.05 -12.47 -13.83
N PRO A 233 -24.44 -12.49 -15.11
CA PRO A 233 -25.69 -11.86 -15.52
C PRO A 233 -26.84 -12.51 -14.74
N GLU A 234 -27.69 -11.68 -14.11
CA GLU A 234 -28.91 -12.19 -13.49
C GLU A 234 -29.70 -12.94 -14.57
N VAL A 235 -29.87 -14.24 -14.38
CA VAL A 235 -30.72 -15.05 -15.26
C VAL A 235 -32.14 -14.57 -14.99
N ALA A 236 -32.69 -13.77 -15.90
CA ALA A 236 -34.08 -13.35 -15.84
C ALA A 236 -34.97 -14.60 -15.71
N GLN A 237 -35.61 -14.76 -14.56
CA GLN A 237 -36.57 -15.83 -14.28
C GLN A 237 -37.92 -15.52 -14.92
#